data_AF-A0A5R9KGI2-F1
#
_entry.id   AF-A0A5R9KGI2-F1
#
_cell.length_a   1.000
_cell.length_b   1.000
_cell.length_c   1.000
_cell.angle_alpha   90.00
_cell.angle_beta   90.00
_cell.angle_gamma   90.00
#
_symmetry.space_group_name_H-M   'P 1'
#
loop_
_entity.id
_entity.type
_entity.pdbx_description
1 polymer ?
#
loop_
_entity_poly.entity_id
_entity_poly.type
_entity_poly.pdbx_seq_one_letter_code
_entity_poly.pdbx_strand_id
1 'polypeptide(L)'
;MIGTSDFNFPVVIHSEKFVPNRERDGVELTDFDEENRERLVEAKIAFKKLLQIIQDNEWTEAFNICRFTNPDISDAETKKWFIKEIFNPTKEGIYNTKLIELDSSLELNEQRISLSSAYVPYADRRTKDKEKIVKTIYDFAFQVMAEQIPCKEHFLNWYEVLDFEIFENEKLDIEKLCETISPKGNLTEFAEANKLTEDETVQYFIDLVEFVIEQEEEELLGKYNLLLNQSDVFTKIKGLKIDRVEHKGLKEGYDEKLKDIYFSLSNNECRETLLHKEFESIDDLIEKEDKYDFKELAKDTDEELRNFEGNFHDEYFLLILKDLFNWYTTCGISDETLINLFPYFSLNKSQLYLNTKTPQELEYAFDIEISGKSEVLAKLANSSLSENELEIIADNPELVSNIIEWLNSKQEDNPDEELGNIGKEFLYHQLCQMFGENRVLWEDKSEYDFRVLEKDLTTTKYFIDAKTTGKGIANSDNVPFFMRTAQWTFLDKQQASDKYIIARIFKNGGTIDVKYLKLNKQSL
;
A
#
# COMPACT_ATOMS: atom_id res chain seq x y z
N MET A 1 -60.79 -30.76 13.70
CA MET A 1 -60.17 -30.82 15.04
C MET A 1 -59.10 -29.76 15.12
N ILE A 2 -59.04 -29.01 16.21
CA ILE A 2 -57.93 -28.12 16.57
C ILE A 2 -57.34 -28.72 17.85
N GLY A 3 -56.06 -29.13 17.81
CA GLY A 3 -55.30 -29.74 18.93
C GLY A 3 -55.65 -31.21 19.20
N THR A 4 -54.81 -32.07 19.76
CA THR A 4 -53.47 -32.02 20.35
C THR A 4 -52.95 -33.47 20.52
N SER A 5 -51.96 -33.88 19.73
CA SER A 5 -50.69 -34.29 20.34
C SER A 5 -49.73 -33.15 19.99
N ASP A 6 -48.84 -32.76 20.89
CA ASP A 6 -47.92 -31.61 20.70
C ASP A 6 -46.85 -31.93 19.64
N PHE A 7 -47.27 -32.31 18.44
CA PHE A 7 -46.40 -32.46 17.30
C PHE A 7 -46.30 -31.12 16.58
N ASN A 8 -45.08 -30.58 16.54
CA ASN A 8 -44.84 -29.32 15.87
C ASN A 8 -44.85 -29.52 14.35
N PHE A 9 -45.65 -28.74 13.65
CA PHE A 9 -45.62 -28.62 12.19
C PHE A 9 -45.75 -27.14 11.78
N PRO A 10 -45.02 -26.67 10.75
CA PRO A 10 -44.96 -25.23 10.45
C PRO A 10 -46.27 -24.58 9.98
N VAL A 11 -47.25 -25.39 9.58
CA VAL A 11 -48.55 -24.95 9.09
C VAL A 11 -49.67 -25.79 9.70
N VAL A 12 -50.89 -25.24 9.70
CA VAL A 12 -52.07 -25.98 10.14
C VAL A 12 -52.40 -27.08 9.12
N ILE A 13 -52.42 -28.33 9.57
CA ILE A 13 -52.83 -29.47 8.75
C ILE A 13 -54.31 -29.74 8.98
N HIS A 14 -55.10 -29.69 7.91
CA HIS A 14 -56.51 -30.05 7.94
C HIS A 14 -56.76 -31.31 7.12
N SER A 15 -57.37 -32.32 7.74
CA SER A 15 -57.84 -33.54 7.07
C SER A 15 -59.11 -34.06 7.72
N GLU A 16 -60.11 -34.40 6.91
CA GLU A 16 -61.35 -35.05 7.37
C GLU A 16 -61.14 -36.50 7.82
N LYS A 17 -59.98 -37.08 7.49
CA LYS A 17 -59.61 -38.47 7.81
C LYS A 17 -58.79 -38.59 9.09
N PHE A 18 -58.50 -37.50 9.80
CA PHE A 18 -57.85 -37.62 11.10
C PHE A 18 -58.79 -38.33 12.08
N VAL A 19 -58.28 -39.36 12.74
CA VAL A 19 -58.98 -40.11 13.78
C VAL A 19 -58.64 -39.48 15.14
N PRO A 20 -59.62 -38.92 15.86
CA PRO A 20 -59.38 -38.33 17.18
C PRO A 20 -58.91 -39.39 18.18
N ASN A 21 -58.11 -38.99 19.15
CA ASN A 21 -57.92 -39.77 20.38
C ASN A 21 -59.26 -39.90 21.15
N ARG A 22 -59.27 -40.72 22.22
CA ARG A 22 -60.49 -40.98 23.01
C ARG A 22 -61.09 -39.72 23.64
N GLU A 23 -60.24 -38.80 24.08
CA GLU A 23 -60.62 -37.55 24.74
C GLU A 23 -61.09 -36.48 23.74
N ARG A 24 -60.93 -36.74 22.43
CA ARG A 24 -61.30 -35.88 21.28
C ARG A 24 -60.62 -34.52 21.30
N ASP A 25 -59.50 -34.45 21.98
CA ASP A 25 -58.63 -33.31 22.08
C ASP A 25 -57.30 -33.62 21.41
N GLY A 26 -57.23 -34.56 20.47
CA GLY A 26 -55.96 -35.09 19.97
C GLY A 26 -56.04 -35.97 18.74
N VAL A 27 -54.89 -36.17 18.12
CA VAL A 27 -54.63 -37.30 17.23
C VAL A 27 -53.54 -38.15 17.86
N GLU A 28 -53.75 -39.45 17.83
CA GLU A 28 -52.76 -40.42 18.33
C GLU A 28 -51.82 -40.81 17.19
N LEU A 29 -50.52 -40.91 17.48
CA LEU A 29 -49.45 -41.18 16.51
C LEU A 29 -48.67 -42.45 16.86
N THR A 30 -49.24 -43.35 17.65
CA THR A 30 -48.56 -44.59 18.04
C THR A 30 -48.35 -45.50 16.84
N ASP A 31 -47.57 -46.57 17.01
CA ASP A 31 -47.35 -47.57 15.96
C ASP A 31 -48.64 -48.27 15.49
N PHE A 32 -49.73 -48.14 16.24
CA PHE A 32 -51.04 -48.70 15.90
C PHE A 32 -51.93 -47.73 15.09
N ASP A 33 -51.56 -46.45 14.98
CA ASP A 33 -52.34 -45.40 14.33
C ASP A 33 -51.85 -45.12 12.89
N GLU A 34 -51.95 -46.13 12.03
CA GLU A 34 -51.49 -46.04 10.63
C GLU A 34 -52.17 -44.88 9.87
N GLU A 35 -53.48 -44.68 10.06
CA GLU A 35 -54.23 -43.65 9.34
C GLU A 35 -53.76 -42.23 9.66
N ASN A 36 -53.52 -41.90 10.93
CA ASN A 36 -53.03 -40.58 11.33
C ASN A 36 -51.57 -40.34 10.88
N ARG A 37 -50.73 -41.39 10.95
CA ARG A 37 -49.35 -41.33 10.46
C ARG A 37 -49.27 -41.09 8.96
N GLU A 38 -50.10 -41.76 8.17
CA GLU A 38 -50.20 -41.51 6.72
C GLU A 38 -50.58 -40.06 6.41
N ARG A 39 -51.55 -39.49 7.15
CA ARG A 39 -51.95 -38.10 6.95
C ARG A 39 -50.82 -37.10 7.22
N LEU A 40 -49.95 -37.37 8.20
CA LEU A 40 -48.76 -36.53 8.43
C LEU A 40 -47.71 -36.70 7.32
N VAL A 41 -47.53 -37.91 6.80
CA VAL A 41 -46.64 -38.14 5.65
C VAL A 41 -47.12 -37.37 4.42
N GLU A 42 -48.43 -37.40 4.15
CA GLU A 42 -49.06 -36.59 3.10
C GLU A 42 -48.88 -35.09 3.35
N ALA A 43 -49.06 -34.63 4.58
CA ALA A 43 -48.89 -33.23 4.97
C ALA A 43 -47.46 -32.73 4.75
N LYS A 44 -46.44 -33.53 5.12
CA LYS A 44 -45.04 -33.25 4.78
C LYS A 44 -44.85 -33.08 3.27
N ILE A 45 -45.39 -34.01 2.46
CA ILE A 45 -45.25 -33.96 1.00
C ILE A 45 -45.89 -32.67 0.46
N ALA A 46 -47.08 -32.33 0.95
CA ALA A 46 -47.77 -31.10 0.60
C ALA A 46 -46.98 -29.84 1.02
N PHE A 47 -46.39 -29.84 2.22
CA PHE A 47 -45.57 -28.74 2.70
C PHE A 47 -44.30 -28.55 1.86
N LYS A 48 -43.57 -29.61 1.52
CA LYS A 48 -42.42 -29.51 0.60
C LYS A 48 -42.83 -28.95 -0.77
N LYS A 49 -44.02 -29.30 -1.25
CA LYS A 49 -44.56 -28.73 -2.49
C LYS A 49 -44.92 -27.24 -2.33
N LEU A 50 -45.45 -26.84 -1.17
CA LEU A 50 -45.70 -25.43 -0.85
C LEU A 50 -44.39 -24.62 -0.85
N LEU A 51 -43.32 -25.15 -0.26
CA LEU A 51 -41.99 -24.51 -0.30
C LEU A 51 -41.51 -24.30 -1.73
N GLN A 52 -41.65 -25.31 -2.59
CA GLN A 52 -41.30 -25.19 -4.01
C GLN A 52 -42.16 -24.13 -4.73
N ILE A 53 -43.47 -24.09 -4.45
CA ILE A 53 -44.37 -23.08 -5.03
C ILE A 53 -43.94 -21.67 -4.62
N ILE A 54 -43.59 -21.47 -3.34
CA ILE A 54 -43.11 -20.18 -2.83
C ILE A 54 -41.83 -19.75 -3.55
N GLN A 55 -40.89 -20.68 -3.75
CA GLN A 55 -39.66 -20.41 -4.50
C GLN A 55 -39.95 -20.07 -5.97
N ASP A 56 -40.73 -20.91 -6.65
CA ASP A 56 -41.02 -20.76 -8.09
C ASP A 56 -41.84 -19.51 -8.42
N ASN A 57 -42.66 -19.05 -7.48
CA ASN A 57 -43.48 -17.83 -7.63
C ASN A 57 -42.89 -16.63 -6.90
N GLU A 58 -41.70 -16.77 -6.30
CA GLU A 58 -40.99 -15.71 -5.57
C GLU A 58 -41.85 -15.01 -4.51
N TRP A 59 -42.66 -15.77 -3.76
CA TRP A 59 -43.50 -15.19 -2.71
C TRP A 59 -42.65 -14.63 -1.57
N THR A 60 -42.98 -13.41 -1.16
CA THR A 60 -42.29 -12.71 -0.08
C THR A 60 -42.73 -13.20 1.29
N GLU A 61 -41.96 -12.85 2.31
CA GLU A 61 -42.28 -13.14 3.72
C GLU A 61 -42.40 -14.64 4.04
N ALA A 62 -41.56 -15.44 3.39
CA ALA A 62 -41.54 -16.90 3.54
C ALA A 62 -41.30 -17.35 5.00
N PHE A 63 -40.71 -16.49 5.84
CA PHE A 63 -40.53 -16.74 7.27
C PHE A 63 -41.84 -17.13 7.96
N ASN A 64 -43.01 -16.64 7.51
CA ASN A 64 -44.31 -16.91 8.12
C ASN A 64 -44.69 -18.41 8.17
N ILE A 65 -44.06 -19.25 7.32
CA ILE A 65 -44.30 -20.69 7.28
C ILE A 65 -43.08 -21.51 7.73
N CYS A 66 -42.09 -20.86 8.33
CA CYS A 66 -40.86 -21.49 8.79
C CYS A 66 -40.81 -21.68 10.32
N ARG A 67 -41.86 -21.30 11.05
CA ARG A 67 -41.94 -21.51 12.49
C ARG A 67 -41.96 -23.01 12.79
N PHE A 68 -40.88 -23.51 13.38
CA PHE A 68 -40.68 -24.93 13.58
C PHE A 68 -39.85 -25.14 14.84
N THR A 69 -40.34 -25.94 15.79
CA THR A 69 -39.65 -26.22 17.06
C THR A 69 -39.51 -27.71 17.29
N ASN A 70 -38.64 -28.08 18.24
CA ASN A 70 -38.39 -29.47 18.59
C ASN A 70 -39.70 -30.19 18.99
N PRO A 71 -39.91 -31.44 18.54
CA PRO A 71 -41.14 -32.16 18.81
C PRO A 71 -41.22 -32.57 20.29
N ASP A 72 -42.33 -32.21 20.94
CA ASP A 72 -42.61 -32.57 22.34
C ASP A 72 -43.44 -33.87 22.41
N ILE A 73 -42.80 -34.97 22.01
CA ILE A 73 -43.39 -36.31 22.03
C ILE A 73 -42.74 -37.11 23.16
N SER A 74 -43.56 -37.58 24.10
CA SER A 74 -43.11 -38.33 25.28
C SER A 74 -42.75 -39.78 24.98
N ASP A 75 -43.51 -40.45 24.11
CA ASP A 75 -43.25 -41.83 23.69
C ASP A 75 -42.02 -41.94 22.77
N ALA A 76 -41.08 -42.80 23.13
CA ALA A 76 -39.78 -42.88 22.46
C ALA A 76 -39.86 -43.44 21.04
N GLU A 77 -40.71 -44.44 20.80
CA GLU A 77 -40.88 -45.06 19.48
C GLU A 77 -41.59 -44.10 18.52
N THR A 78 -42.67 -43.48 18.99
CA THR A 78 -43.41 -42.44 18.26
C THR A 78 -42.53 -41.24 17.97
N LYS A 79 -41.74 -40.77 18.95
CA LYS A 79 -40.79 -39.66 18.75
C LYS A 79 -39.76 -40.01 17.68
N LYS A 80 -39.20 -41.22 17.72
CA LYS A 80 -38.21 -41.68 16.73
C LYS A 80 -38.82 -41.73 15.32
N TRP A 81 -40.04 -42.25 15.19
CA TRP A 81 -40.76 -42.26 13.91
C TRP A 81 -41.02 -40.84 13.41
N PHE A 82 -41.57 -39.97 14.26
CA PHE A 82 -41.89 -38.59 13.91
C PHE A 82 -40.65 -37.81 13.48
N ILE A 83 -39.54 -37.94 14.22
CA ILE A 83 -38.28 -37.29 13.89
C ILE A 83 -37.82 -37.69 12.49
N LYS A 84 -37.83 -38.99 12.22
CA LYS A 84 -37.32 -39.56 10.96
C LYS A 84 -38.23 -39.24 9.76
N GLU A 85 -39.53 -39.42 9.91
CA GLU A 85 -40.46 -39.39 8.79
C GLU A 85 -41.06 -38.02 8.51
N ILE A 86 -41.15 -37.17 9.54
CA ILE A 86 -41.83 -35.87 9.49
C ILE A 86 -40.86 -34.72 9.77
N PHE A 87 -40.20 -34.72 10.94
CA PHE A 87 -39.43 -33.57 11.39
C PHE A 87 -38.21 -33.29 10.51
N ASN A 88 -37.31 -34.27 10.35
CA ASN A 88 -36.08 -34.10 9.57
C ASN A 88 -36.36 -33.73 8.10
N PRO A 89 -37.29 -34.42 7.38
CA PRO A 89 -37.61 -34.03 6.01
C PRO A 89 -38.24 -32.63 5.89
N THR A 90 -38.97 -32.17 6.91
CA THR A 90 -39.55 -30.81 6.97
C THR A 90 -38.46 -29.78 7.21
N LYS A 91 -37.56 -30.04 8.18
CA LYS A 91 -36.35 -29.25 8.44
C LYS A 91 -35.51 -29.11 7.17
N GLU A 92 -35.20 -30.22 6.50
CA GLU A 92 -34.44 -30.24 5.23
C GLU A 92 -35.13 -29.43 4.13
N GLY A 93 -36.46 -29.43 4.09
CA GLY A 93 -37.23 -28.62 3.17
C GLY A 93 -36.98 -27.13 3.38
N ILE A 94 -37.14 -26.66 4.62
CA ILE A 94 -36.89 -25.25 5.01
C ILE A 94 -35.42 -24.89 4.77
N TYR A 95 -34.51 -25.79 5.12
CA TYR A 95 -33.07 -25.58 5.05
C TYR A 95 -32.56 -25.37 3.62
N ASN A 96 -33.03 -26.17 2.66
CA ASN A 96 -32.48 -26.21 1.31
C ASN A 96 -33.26 -25.37 0.28
N THR A 97 -34.49 -24.97 0.59
CA THR A 97 -35.30 -24.15 -0.34
C THR A 97 -34.85 -22.69 -0.27
N LYS A 98 -34.81 -21.99 -1.41
CA LYS A 98 -34.40 -20.57 -1.49
C LYS A 98 -35.52 -19.64 -1.00
N LEU A 99 -35.62 -19.52 0.31
CA LEU A 99 -36.68 -18.78 1.01
C LEU A 99 -36.21 -17.42 1.55
N ILE A 100 -34.90 -17.25 1.78
CA ILE A 100 -34.35 -16.03 2.38
C ILE A 100 -34.21 -14.97 1.30
N GLU A 101 -34.89 -13.85 1.47
CA GLU A 101 -34.82 -12.71 0.56
C GLU A 101 -33.58 -11.88 0.87
N LEU A 102 -32.80 -11.57 -0.16
CA LEU A 102 -31.66 -10.65 -0.09
C LEU A 102 -32.12 -9.21 -0.34
N ASP A 103 -31.29 -8.25 0.03
CA ASP A 103 -31.61 -6.84 -0.18
C ASP A 103 -31.64 -6.47 -1.66
N SER A 104 -32.69 -5.77 -2.07
CA SER A 104 -32.90 -5.35 -3.47
C SER A 104 -31.84 -4.40 -4.00
N SER A 105 -31.04 -3.76 -3.14
CA SER A 105 -29.91 -2.93 -3.56
C SER A 105 -28.74 -3.74 -4.11
N LEU A 106 -28.70 -5.05 -3.86
CA LEU A 106 -27.65 -5.93 -4.36
C LEU A 106 -27.91 -6.25 -5.83
N GLU A 107 -26.98 -5.91 -6.71
CA GLU A 107 -27.07 -6.17 -8.16
C GLU A 107 -26.77 -7.64 -8.50
N LEU A 108 -27.57 -8.56 -7.94
CA LEU A 108 -27.41 -10.01 -8.08
C LEU A 108 -28.41 -10.61 -9.05
N ASN A 109 -27.98 -11.67 -9.76
CA ASN A 109 -28.84 -12.47 -10.63
C ASN A 109 -29.91 -13.24 -9.86
N GLU A 110 -29.62 -13.59 -8.61
CA GLU A 110 -30.51 -14.33 -7.73
C GLU A 110 -30.67 -13.56 -6.42
N GLN A 111 -31.92 -13.17 -6.12
CA GLN A 111 -32.28 -12.34 -4.96
C GLN A 111 -32.76 -13.18 -3.77
N ARG A 112 -32.59 -14.51 -3.84
CA ARG A 112 -33.02 -15.44 -2.79
C ARG A 112 -31.98 -16.53 -2.57
N ILE A 113 -31.67 -16.78 -1.31
CA ILE A 113 -30.79 -17.87 -0.90
C ILE A 113 -31.53 -18.87 -0.01
N SER A 114 -30.98 -20.07 0.09
CA SER A 114 -31.44 -21.06 1.06
C SER A 114 -30.89 -20.75 2.44
N LEU A 115 -31.59 -21.20 3.47
CA LEU A 115 -31.13 -21.05 4.86
C LEU A 115 -29.76 -21.74 5.07
N SER A 116 -29.45 -22.80 4.32
CA SER A 116 -28.13 -23.47 4.31
C SER A 116 -26.94 -22.59 3.91
N SER A 117 -27.21 -21.43 3.31
CA SER A 117 -26.20 -20.49 2.84
C SER A 117 -26.40 -19.11 3.48
N ALA A 118 -27.26 -19.02 4.48
CA ALA A 118 -27.64 -17.78 5.13
C ALA A 118 -27.25 -17.78 6.61
N TYR A 119 -26.98 -16.59 7.10
CA TYR A 119 -26.78 -16.24 8.48
C TYR A 119 -27.92 -15.32 8.91
N VAL A 120 -28.48 -15.56 10.09
CA VAL A 120 -29.53 -14.70 10.66
C VAL A 120 -28.97 -14.05 11.93
N PRO A 121 -28.93 -12.70 11.99
CA PRO A 121 -28.48 -11.96 13.16
C PRO A 121 -29.20 -12.45 14.43
N TYR A 122 -28.43 -12.67 15.48
CA TYR A 122 -28.91 -13.33 16.68
C TYR A 122 -28.33 -12.69 17.94
N ALA A 123 -29.21 -12.51 18.94
CA ALA A 123 -28.85 -12.30 20.32
C ALA A 123 -29.73 -13.20 21.20
N ASP A 124 -29.21 -13.63 22.35
CA ASP A 124 -30.00 -14.42 23.30
C ASP A 124 -31.29 -13.68 23.66
N ARG A 125 -32.43 -14.39 23.55
CA ARG A 125 -33.77 -13.83 23.79
C ARG A 125 -33.97 -13.31 25.22
N ARG A 126 -33.08 -13.69 26.16
CA ARG A 126 -33.06 -13.27 27.56
C ARG A 126 -32.25 -11.97 27.77
N THR A 127 -31.40 -11.60 26.81
CA THR A 127 -30.57 -10.39 26.89
C THR A 127 -31.44 -9.13 26.81
N LYS A 128 -31.06 -8.11 27.59
CA LYS A 128 -31.70 -6.78 27.50
C LYS A 128 -31.35 -6.17 26.15
N ASP A 129 -32.26 -5.39 25.57
CA ASP A 129 -32.05 -4.70 24.29
C ASP A 129 -31.65 -5.64 23.12
N LYS A 130 -32.04 -6.92 23.17
CA LYS A 130 -31.77 -7.93 22.13
C LYS A 130 -32.03 -7.45 20.71
N GLU A 131 -33.11 -6.68 20.46
CA GLU A 131 -33.42 -6.16 19.13
C GLU A 131 -32.41 -5.10 18.67
N LYS A 132 -31.89 -4.29 19.60
CA LYS A 132 -30.80 -3.34 19.33
C LYS A 132 -29.53 -4.12 18.94
N ILE A 133 -29.16 -5.13 19.71
CA ILE A 133 -27.98 -5.97 19.45
C ILE A 133 -28.10 -6.67 18.10
N VAL A 134 -29.22 -7.35 17.83
CA VAL A 134 -29.51 -8.03 16.56
C VAL A 134 -29.44 -7.06 15.38
N LYS A 135 -29.95 -5.84 15.54
CA LYS A 135 -29.84 -4.79 14.53
C LYS A 135 -28.40 -4.31 14.33
N THR A 136 -27.63 -4.12 15.39
CA THR A 136 -26.21 -3.73 15.26
C THR A 136 -25.40 -4.81 14.55
N ILE A 137 -25.61 -6.09 14.90
CA ILE A 137 -25.00 -7.23 14.18
C ILE A 137 -25.37 -7.21 12.70
N TYR A 138 -26.65 -6.96 12.39
CA TYR A 138 -27.11 -6.82 11.01
C TYR A 138 -26.39 -5.69 10.27
N ASP A 139 -26.31 -4.50 10.89
CA ASP A 139 -25.72 -3.32 10.25
C ASP A 139 -24.23 -3.54 9.93
N PHE A 140 -23.46 -4.21 10.80
CA PHE A 140 -22.08 -4.64 10.50
C PHE A 140 -22.03 -5.68 9.37
N ALA A 141 -22.80 -6.76 9.52
CA ALA A 141 -22.82 -7.85 8.54
C ALA A 141 -23.23 -7.38 7.14
N PHE A 142 -24.15 -6.43 7.04
CA PHE A 142 -24.63 -5.92 5.77
C PHE A 142 -23.53 -5.22 4.96
N GLN A 143 -22.54 -4.61 5.60
CA GLN A 143 -21.47 -3.92 4.88
C GLN A 143 -20.51 -4.89 4.17
N VAL A 144 -20.31 -6.08 4.72
CA VAL A 144 -19.21 -6.99 4.33
C VAL A 144 -19.68 -8.37 3.86
N MET A 145 -20.93 -8.74 4.15
CA MET A 145 -21.50 -10.03 3.82
C MET A 145 -23.01 -9.97 3.50
N ALA A 146 -23.46 -8.88 2.85
CA ALA A 146 -24.86 -8.65 2.47
C ALA A 146 -25.51 -9.83 1.73
N GLU A 147 -24.73 -10.56 0.94
CA GLU A 147 -25.21 -11.69 0.12
C GLU A 147 -25.52 -12.96 0.94
N GLN A 148 -25.24 -12.96 2.24
CA GLN A 148 -25.42 -14.10 3.14
C GLN A 148 -26.42 -13.82 4.28
N ILE A 149 -27.09 -12.67 4.28
CA ILE A 149 -28.04 -12.30 5.34
C ILE A 149 -29.40 -11.88 4.74
N PRO A 150 -30.51 -11.98 5.49
CA PRO A 150 -31.80 -11.51 5.00
C PRO A 150 -31.81 -10.01 4.67
N CYS A 151 -32.75 -9.56 3.84
CA CYS A 151 -32.95 -8.13 3.60
C CYS A 151 -33.34 -7.37 4.88
N LYS A 152 -33.16 -6.05 4.84
CA LYS A 152 -33.35 -5.17 5.99
C LYS A 152 -34.76 -5.19 6.56
N GLU A 153 -35.77 -5.41 5.72
CA GLU A 153 -37.17 -5.48 6.13
C GLU A 153 -37.50 -6.78 6.88
N HIS A 154 -36.72 -7.85 6.66
CA HIS A 154 -37.10 -9.20 7.06
C HIS A 154 -36.19 -9.83 8.14
N PHE A 155 -34.97 -9.34 8.37
CA PHE A 155 -34.02 -10.00 9.30
C PHE A 155 -34.57 -10.18 10.72
N LEU A 156 -35.30 -9.20 11.27
CA LEU A 156 -35.94 -9.32 12.59
C LEU A 156 -37.05 -10.38 12.62
N ASN A 157 -37.81 -10.51 11.52
CA ASN A 157 -38.84 -11.54 11.43
C ASN A 157 -38.22 -12.94 11.39
N TRP A 158 -37.11 -13.10 10.67
CA TRP A 158 -36.34 -14.34 10.67
C TRP A 158 -35.79 -14.65 12.06
N TYR A 159 -35.22 -13.66 12.77
CA TYR A 159 -34.77 -13.82 14.16
C TYR A 159 -35.88 -14.28 15.12
N GLU A 160 -37.09 -13.71 15.00
CA GLU A 160 -38.22 -14.05 15.86
C GLU A 160 -38.81 -15.44 15.54
N VAL A 161 -38.86 -15.83 14.26
CA VAL A 161 -39.52 -17.07 13.83
C VAL A 161 -38.62 -18.29 13.90
N LEU A 162 -37.32 -18.17 13.57
CA LEU A 162 -36.41 -19.32 13.57
C LEU A 162 -36.13 -19.82 14.98
N ASP A 163 -36.15 -21.15 15.10
CA ASP A 163 -35.68 -21.85 16.28
C ASP A 163 -34.19 -22.19 16.13
N PHE A 164 -33.37 -21.39 16.81
CA PHE A 164 -31.92 -21.50 16.78
C PHE A 164 -31.37 -22.67 17.62
N GLU A 165 -32.21 -23.45 18.31
CA GLU A 165 -31.81 -24.78 18.81
C GLU A 165 -31.81 -25.83 17.69
N ILE A 166 -32.60 -25.60 16.63
CA ILE A 166 -32.66 -26.48 15.45
C ILE A 166 -31.66 -26.04 14.39
N PHE A 167 -31.56 -24.73 14.16
CA PHE A 167 -30.72 -24.08 13.14
C PHE A 167 -29.55 -23.36 13.81
N GLU A 168 -28.73 -24.14 14.52
CA GLU A 168 -27.66 -23.58 15.36
C GLU A 168 -26.55 -22.92 14.53
N ASN A 169 -26.19 -23.50 13.38
CA ASN A 169 -25.08 -23.02 12.54
C ASN A 169 -25.43 -21.75 11.75
N GLU A 170 -26.72 -21.43 11.67
CA GLU A 170 -27.25 -20.27 10.96
C GLU A 170 -27.37 -19.04 11.86
N LYS A 171 -27.03 -19.18 13.16
CA LYS A 171 -26.89 -18.05 14.08
C LYS A 171 -25.71 -17.18 13.65
N LEU A 172 -25.97 -15.88 13.57
CA LEU A 172 -24.93 -14.86 13.53
C LEU A 172 -24.98 -14.08 14.84
N ASP A 173 -24.32 -14.60 15.86
CA ASP A 173 -24.01 -13.86 17.08
C ASP A 173 -22.72 -13.05 16.91
N ILE A 174 -22.30 -12.36 17.98
CA ILE A 174 -21.12 -11.49 17.98
C ILE A 174 -19.85 -12.29 17.67
N GLU A 175 -19.69 -13.47 18.28
CA GLU A 175 -18.53 -14.33 18.03
C GLU A 175 -18.48 -14.77 16.56
N LYS A 176 -19.62 -15.20 16.00
CA LYS A 176 -19.69 -15.62 14.60
C LYS A 176 -19.49 -14.46 13.62
N LEU A 177 -19.99 -13.28 13.97
CA LEU A 177 -19.75 -12.02 13.24
C LEU A 177 -18.25 -11.73 13.17
N CYS A 178 -17.58 -11.70 14.33
CA CYS A 178 -16.13 -11.49 14.43
C CYS A 178 -15.34 -12.56 13.67
N GLU A 179 -15.73 -13.83 13.76
CA GLU A 179 -15.09 -14.91 13.00
C GLU A 179 -15.18 -14.68 11.48
N THR A 180 -16.36 -14.31 11.01
CA THR A 180 -16.65 -14.20 9.58
C THR A 180 -15.97 -12.97 8.97
N ILE A 181 -15.86 -11.89 9.74
CA ILE A 181 -15.27 -10.61 9.29
C ILE A 181 -13.74 -10.59 9.45
N SER A 182 -13.20 -11.32 10.43
CA SER A 182 -11.77 -11.36 10.74
C SER A 182 -10.91 -11.54 9.48
N PRO A 183 -10.20 -10.50 9.01
CA PRO A 183 -9.44 -10.57 7.78
C PRO A 183 -8.18 -11.41 7.92
N LYS A 184 -7.65 -11.87 6.77
CA LYS A 184 -6.36 -12.57 6.68
C LYS A 184 -5.28 -11.74 5.96
N GLY A 185 -5.56 -10.49 5.64
CA GLY A 185 -4.73 -9.60 4.84
C GLY A 185 -4.45 -8.26 5.51
N ASN A 186 -4.12 -7.27 4.70
CA ASN A 186 -3.91 -5.88 5.13
C ASN A 186 -5.19 -5.03 4.91
N LEU A 187 -5.13 -3.79 5.38
CA LEU A 187 -6.18 -2.77 5.27
C LEU A 187 -6.64 -2.57 3.82
N THR A 188 -5.70 -2.35 2.91
CA THR A 188 -5.99 -2.09 1.49
C THR A 188 -6.74 -3.26 0.85
N GLU A 189 -6.29 -4.50 1.06
CA GLU A 189 -6.93 -5.70 0.52
C GLU A 189 -8.37 -5.85 1.01
N PHE A 190 -8.63 -5.57 2.29
CA PHE A 190 -9.98 -5.62 2.84
C PHE A 190 -10.87 -4.50 2.29
N ALA A 191 -10.35 -3.27 2.24
CA ALA A 191 -11.06 -2.10 1.72
C ALA A 191 -11.50 -2.32 0.27
N GLU A 192 -10.58 -2.79 -0.59
CA GLU A 192 -10.86 -3.10 -1.99
C GLU A 192 -11.91 -4.22 -2.15
N ALA A 193 -11.79 -5.30 -1.36
CA ALA A 193 -12.72 -6.43 -1.43
C ALA A 193 -14.16 -6.03 -1.05
N ASN A 194 -14.33 -5.06 -0.15
CA ASN A 194 -15.62 -4.61 0.35
C ASN A 194 -16.08 -3.27 -0.26
N LYS A 195 -15.34 -2.72 -1.23
CA LYS A 195 -15.63 -1.43 -1.89
C LYS A 195 -15.72 -0.26 -0.88
N LEU A 196 -14.87 -0.28 0.13
CA LEU A 196 -14.70 0.79 1.11
C LEU A 196 -13.40 1.55 0.84
N THR A 197 -13.28 2.76 1.37
CA THR A 197 -11.98 3.42 1.53
C THR A 197 -11.23 2.87 2.74
N GLU A 198 -9.92 3.15 2.82
CA GLU A 198 -9.11 2.76 3.97
C GLU A 198 -9.62 3.43 5.26
N ASP A 199 -9.91 4.73 5.23
CA ASP A 199 -10.50 5.47 6.35
C ASP A 199 -11.85 4.89 6.81
N GLU A 200 -12.75 4.57 5.86
CA GLU A 200 -14.03 3.93 6.19
C GLU A 200 -13.84 2.55 6.81
N THR A 201 -12.82 1.80 6.36
CA THR A 201 -12.49 0.48 6.90
C THR A 201 -11.93 0.59 8.31
N VAL A 202 -11.04 1.54 8.58
CA VAL A 202 -10.51 1.78 9.94
C VAL A 202 -11.66 2.14 10.87
N GLN A 203 -12.53 3.08 10.48
CA GLN A 203 -13.69 3.45 11.30
C GLN A 203 -14.64 2.28 11.53
N TYR A 204 -14.90 1.46 10.50
CA TYR A 204 -15.72 0.26 10.62
C TYR A 204 -15.21 -0.70 11.71
N PHE A 205 -13.89 -0.94 11.76
CA PHE A 205 -13.31 -1.81 12.77
C PHE A 205 -13.25 -1.16 14.16
N ILE A 206 -13.07 0.17 14.24
CA ILE A 206 -13.20 0.90 15.51
C ILE A 206 -14.61 0.71 16.08
N ASP A 207 -15.64 0.98 15.28
CA ASP A 207 -17.04 0.82 15.68
C ASP A 207 -17.35 -0.63 16.10
N LEU A 208 -16.79 -1.61 15.39
CA LEU A 208 -16.95 -3.04 15.70
C LEU A 208 -16.27 -3.39 17.04
N VAL A 209 -15.08 -2.88 17.30
CA VAL A 209 -14.35 -3.11 18.56
C VAL A 209 -15.08 -2.44 19.73
N GLU A 210 -15.55 -1.21 19.56
CA GLU A 210 -16.37 -0.53 20.58
C GLU A 210 -17.65 -1.32 20.88
N PHE A 211 -18.31 -1.86 19.85
CA PHE A 211 -19.48 -2.73 20.04
C PHE A 211 -19.14 -4.00 20.82
N VAL A 212 -18.02 -4.67 20.50
CA VAL A 212 -17.56 -5.87 21.23
C VAL A 212 -17.31 -5.55 22.72
N ILE A 213 -16.71 -4.39 23.01
CA ILE A 213 -16.48 -3.92 24.38
C ILE A 213 -17.80 -3.57 25.08
N GLU A 214 -18.74 -2.88 24.42
CA GLU A 214 -20.08 -2.56 24.98
C GLU A 214 -20.84 -3.83 25.38
N GLN A 215 -20.60 -4.95 24.69
CA GLN A 215 -21.24 -6.24 24.97
C GLN A 215 -20.48 -7.11 25.98
N GLU A 216 -19.39 -6.62 26.57
CA GLU A 216 -18.54 -7.37 27.53
C GLU A 216 -17.91 -8.65 26.93
N GLU A 217 -17.57 -8.64 25.63
CA GLU A 217 -17.01 -9.79 24.87
C GLU A 217 -15.56 -9.56 24.43
N GLU A 218 -14.77 -8.87 25.24
CA GLU A 218 -13.40 -8.41 24.94
C GLU A 218 -12.44 -9.57 24.60
N GLU A 219 -12.71 -10.79 25.06
CA GLU A 219 -11.92 -11.99 24.71
C GLU A 219 -11.85 -12.23 23.21
N LEU A 220 -12.84 -11.76 22.44
CA LEU A 220 -12.89 -11.90 20.98
C LEU A 220 -11.75 -11.14 20.30
N LEU A 221 -11.28 -10.03 20.90
CA LEU A 221 -10.12 -9.25 20.42
C LEU A 221 -8.81 -10.05 20.53
N GLY A 222 -8.75 -11.02 21.45
CA GLY A 222 -7.64 -11.98 21.58
C GLY A 222 -7.76 -13.18 20.64
N LYS A 223 -8.95 -13.42 20.06
CA LYS A 223 -9.24 -14.58 19.21
C LYS A 223 -9.13 -14.26 17.72
N TYR A 224 -9.66 -13.11 17.32
CA TYR A 224 -9.84 -12.69 15.92
C TYR A 224 -9.00 -11.46 15.57
N ASN A 225 -8.67 -11.33 14.28
CA ASN A 225 -7.87 -10.22 13.77
C ASN A 225 -8.78 -9.00 13.53
N LEU A 226 -9.10 -8.25 14.58
CA LEU A 226 -10.05 -7.13 14.51
C LEU A 226 -9.38 -5.76 14.69
N LEU A 227 -8.09 -5.74 14.99
CA LEU A 227 -7.30 -4.53 15.21
C LEU A 227 -6.30 -4.36 14.08
N LEU A 228 -5.84 -3.14 13.84
CA LEU A 228 -4.74 -2.85 12.93
C LEU A 228 -3.48 -2.51 13.72
N ASN A 229 -2.34 -2.93 13.18
CA ASN A 229 -1.05 -2.40 13.61
C ASN A 229 -0.62 -1.20 12.74
N GLN A 230 0.50 -0.56 13.07
CA GLN A 230 1.02 0.59 12.30
C GLN A 230 1.63 0.22 10.93
N SER A 231 1.62 -1.06 10.57
CA SER A 231 1.95 -1.56 9.22
C SER A 231 0.69 -1.88 8.41
N ASP A 232 -0.48 -1.44 8.88
CA ASP A 232 -1.80 -1.64 8.26
C ASP A 232 -2.18 -3.12 8.06
N VAL A 233 -1.67 -4.00 8.94
CA VAL A 233 -1.99 -5.43 8.96
C VAL A 233 -2.97 -5.75 10.08
N PHE A 234 -4.02 -6.50 9.74
CA PHE A 234 -5.00 -6.95 10.73
C PHE A 234 -4.40 -7.97 11.69
N THR A 235 -4.58 -7.73 12.98
CA THR A 235 -3.99 -8.51 14.07
C THR A 235 -4.92 -8.59 15.28
N LYS A 236 -4.51 -9.40 16.25
CA LYS A 236 -5.18 -9.61 17.54
C LYS A 236 -4.63 -8.61 18.54
N ILE A 237 -5.37 -8.41 19.62
CA ILE A 237 -4.91 -7.53 20.71
C ILE A 237 -3.63 -8.02 21.39
N LYS A 238 -3.42 -9.34 21.38
CA LYS A 238 -2.29 -9.96 22.07
C LYS A 238 -0.97 -9.55 21.44
N GLY A 239 -0.14 -8.86 22.21
CA GLY A 239 1.21 -8.45 21.82
C GLY A 239 1.27 -7.09 21.12
N LEU A 240 0.12 -6.43 20.94
CA LEU A 240 0.09 -5.02 20.55
C LEU A 240 0.51 -4.14 21.72
N LYS A 241 1.21 -3.05 21.39
CA LYS A 241 1.65 -2.02 22.32
C LYS A 241 1.16 -0.66 21.85
N ILE A 242 0.91 0.23 22.80
CA ILE A 242 0.65 1.64 22.50
C ILE A 242 1.95 2.32 22.05
N ASP A 243 1.90 3.07 20.96
CA ASP A 243 3.04 3.84 20.48
C ASP A 243 3.24 5.10 21.33
N ARG A 244 4.34 5.11 22.08
CA ARG A 244 4.79 6.25 22.89
C ARG A 244 6.24 6.59 22.56
N VAL A 245 6.65 6.40 21.30
CA VAL A 245 7.95 6.81 20.76
C VAL A 245 7.97 8.34 20.55
N GLU A 246 7.70 9.08 21.61
CA GLU A 246 7.79 10.54 21.64
C GLU A 246 8.77 10.98 22.72
N HIS A 247 9.51 12.07 22.47
CA HIS A 247 10.42 12.63 23.46
C HIS A 247 10.43 14.15 23.41
N LYS A 248 10.45 14.78 24.59
CA LYS A 248 10.55 16.23 24.74
C LYS A 248 11.89 16.72 24.17
N GLY A 249 11.86 17.27 22.96
CA GLY A 249 13.05 17.75 22.23
C GLY A 249 13.36 16.96 20.95
N LEU A 250 12.69 15.82 20.72
CA LEU A 250 12.74 15.14 19.43
C LEU A 250 12.00 16.00 18.40
N LYS A 251 12.62 16.19 17.23
CA LYS A 251 12.00 16.90 16.12
C LYS A 251 10.87 16.05 15.50
N GLU A 252 9.89 16.73 14.92
CA GLU A 252 8.77 16.09 14.22
C GLU A 252 9.27 15.13 13.11
N GLY A 253 8.71 13.92 13.07
CA GLY A 253 9.05 12.86 12.12
C GLY A 253 10.39 12.15 12.38
N TYR A 254 11.13 12.50 13.45
CA TYR A 254 12.36 11.79 13.80
C TYR A 254 12.09 10.50 14.60
N ASP A 255 10.91 10.36 15.19
CA ASP A 255 10.39 9.11 15.73
C ASP A 255 10.31 8.03 14.65
N GLU A 256 9.62 8.33 13.54
CA GLU A 256 9.50 7.40 12.40
C GLU A 256 10.86 7.09 11.76
N LYS A 257 11.73 8.09 11.60
CA LYS A 257 13.10 7.85 11.10
C LYS A 257 13.90 6.91 11.99
N LEU A 258 13.72 6.98 13.31
CA LEU A 258 14.42 6.06 14.22
C LEU A 258 13.88 4.63 14.07
N LYS A 259 12.57 4.48 13.92
CA LYS A 259 11.94 3.18 13.61
C LYS A 259 12.49 2.60 12.29
N ASP A 260 12.67 3.44 11.25
CA ASP A 260 13.26 3.02 9.96
C ASP A 260 14.71 2.56 10.10
N ILE A 261 15.51 3.28 10.88
CA ILE A 261 16.90 2.90 11.19
C ILE A 261 16.94 1.58 11.96
N TYR A 262 16.08 1.43 12.96
CA TYR A 262 15.95 0.19 13.73
C TYR A 262 15.57 -1.00 12.84
N PHE A 263 14.56 -0.84 11.99
CA PHE A 263 14.15 -1.84 11.03
C PHE A 263 15.30 -2.22 10.08
N SER A 264 16.02 -1.22 9.57
CA SER A 264 17.12 -1.46 8.64
C SER A 264 18.30 -2.22 9.30
N LEU A 265 18.55 -1.99 10.60
CA LEU A 265 19.58 -2.70 11.37
C LEU A 265 19.17 -4.13 11.74
N SER A 266 17.96 -4.31 12.23
CA SER A 266 17.50 -5.54 12.87
C SER A 266 16.73 -6.48 11.94
N ASN A 267 16.24 -5.95 10.81
CA ASN A 267 15.24 -6.58 9.96
C ASN A 267 13.95 -6.96 10.75
N ASN A 268 13.66 -6.24 11.83
CA ASN A 268 12.48 -6.39 12.66
C ASN A 268 11.62 -5.11 12.58
N GLU A 269 10.38 -5.23 12.12
CA GLU A 269 9.48 -4.08 11.96
C GLU A 269 8.71 -3.86 13.26
N CYS A 270 9.16 -2.91 14.08
CA CYS A 270 8.51 -2.60 15.34
C CYS A 270 7.03 -2.21 15.15
N ARG A 271 6.68 -1.56 14.02
CA ARG A 271 5.30 -1.14 13.69
C ARG A 271 4.32 -2.30 13.61
N GLU A 272 4.79 -3.52 13.36
CA GLU A 272 3.94 -4.71 13.39
C GLU A 272 3.38 -5.02 14.78
N THR A 273 4.04 -4.53 15.83
CA THR A 273 3.66 -4.69 17.24
C THR A 273 3.02 -3.44 17.84
N LEU A 274 2.94 -2.34 17.09
CA LEU A 274 2.33 -1.09 17.55
C LEU A 274 0.89 -1.00 17.08
N LEU A 275 -0.02 -0.63 17.98
CA LEU A 275 -1.41 -0.36 17.64
C LEU A 275 -1.50 0.78 16.63
N HIS A 276 -2.37 0.62 15.63
CA HIS A 276 -2.69 1.69 14.68
C HIS A 276 -3.22 2.93 15.42
N LYS A 277 -2.72 4.11 15.07
CA LYS A 277 -2.92 5.35 15.87
C LYS A 277 -4.39 5.72 16.07
N GLU A 278 -5.26 5.39 15.12
CA GLU A 278 -6.70 5.69 15.23
C GLU A 278 -7.44 4.84 16.28
N PHE A 279 -6.97 3.62 16.55
CA PHE A 279 -7.55 2.77 17.59
C PHE A 279 -7.21 3.27 19.01
N GLU A 280 -6.24 4.18 19.16
CA GLU A 280 -5.96 4.83 20.45
C GLU A 280 -7.10 5.76 20.91
N SER A 281 -8.09 6.03 20.05
CA SER A 281 -9.32 6.72 20.43
C SER A 281 -10.23 5.89 21.35
N ILE A 282 -10.07 4.56 21.37
CA ILE A 282 -10.83 3.64 22.22
C ILE A 282 -10.17 3.60 23.61
N ASP A 283 -10.88 4.16 24.60
CA ASP A 283 -10.40 4.23 25.98
C ASP A 283 -10.13 2.83 26.57
N ASP A 284 -8.99 2.69 27.26
CA ASP A 284 -8.58 1.48 27.99
C ASP A 284 -8.54 0.18 27.14
N LEU A 285 -8.43 0.29 25.80
CA LEU A 285 -8.28 -0.86 24.90
C LEU A 285 -7.02 -1.69 25.20
N ILE A 286 -5.88 -1.04 25.46
CA ILE A 286 -4.61 -1.67 25.83
C ILE A 286 -4.18 -1.14 27.20
N GLU A 287 -3.60 -2.02 28.04
CA GLU A 287 -3.03 -1.63 29.33
C GLU A 287 -1.97 -0.53 29.15
N LYS A 288 -1.98 0.49 30.01
CA LYS A 288 -1.09 1.66 29.86
C LYS A 288 0.39 1.31 30.02
N GLU A 289 0.65 0.18 30.67
CA GLU A 289 1.96 -0.43 30.86
C GLU A 289 2.49 -1.11 29.58
N ASP A 290 1.59 -1.61 28.72
CA ASP A 290 1.91 -2.25 27.44
C ASP A 290 2.13 -1.18 26.35
N LYS A 291 3.21 -0.42 26.54
CA LYS A 291 3.66 0.62 25.61
C LYS A 291 5.03 0.30 25.04
N TYR A 292 5.30 0.84 23.87
CA TYR A 292 6.65 0.90 23.30
C TYR A 292 7.08 2.36 23.31
N ASP A 293 8.05 2.67 24.17
CA ASP A 293 8.49 4.05 24.36
C ASP A 293 9.83 4.35 23.68
N PHE A 294 10.12 5.64 23.57
CA PHE A 294 11.35 6.12 22.91
C PHE A 294 12.64 5.54 23.53
N LYS A 295 12.63 5.25 24.83
CA LYS A 295 13.80 4.70 25.51
C LYS A 295 14.00 3.23 25.16
N GLU A 296 12.92 2.47 25.02
CA GLU A 296 12.95 1.09 24.54
C GLU A 296 13.50 1.04 23.10
N LEU A 297 12.93 1.81 22.16
CA LEU A 297 13.42 1.85 20.78
C LEU A 297 14.90 2.27 20.67
N ALA A 298 15.31 3.31 21.41
CA ALA A 298 16.71 3.74 21.42
C ALA A 298 17.64 2.65 21.94
N LYS A 299 17.25 1.96 23.02
CA LYS A 299 18.01 0.85 23.61
C LYS A 299 18.12 -0.32 22.64
N ASP A 300 17.01 -0.71 22.01
CA ASP A 300 16.98 -1.81 21.05
C ASP A 300 17.86 -1.50 19.84
N THR A 301 17.77 -0.27 19.31
CA THR A 301 18.63 0.20 18.20
C THR A 301 20.11 0.17 18.56
N ASP A 302 20.49 0.63 19.76
CA ASP A 302 21.88 0.63 20.23
C ASP A 302 22.41 -0.80 20.47
N GLU A 303 21.56 -1.71 20.97
CA GLU A 303 21.88 -3.13 21.16
C GLU A 303 22.06 -3.86 19.82
N GLU A 304 21.20 -3.63 18.84
CA GLU A 304 21.32 -4.21 17.50
C GLU A 304 22.59 -3.75 16.79
N LEU A 305 22.90 -2.45 16.84
CA LEU A 305 24.15 -1.94 16.29
C LEU A 305 25.38 -2.55 16.98
N ARG A 306 25.33 -2.71 18.31
CA ARG A 306 26.43 -3.31 19.08
C ARG A 306 26.68 -4.76 18.71
N ASN A 307 25.63 -5.50 18.43
CA ASN A 307 25.67 -6.93 18.11
C ASN A 307 25.77 -7.19 16.60
N PHE A 308 25.94 -6.16 15.78
CA PHE A 308 26.05 -6.31 14.34
C PHE A 308 27.28 -7.14 13.94
N GLU A 309 27.04 -8.31 13.33
CA GLU A 309 28.10 -9.23 12.87
C GLU A 309 28.38 -9.12 11.35
N GLY A 310 27.74 -8.16 10.66
CA GLY A 310 27.87 -8.00 9.21
C GLY A 310 29.15 -7.29 8.75
N ASN A 311 29.25 -7.05 7.44
CA ASN A 311 30.39 -6.36 6.85
C ASN A 311 30.24 -4.83 6.95
N PHE A 312 31.18 -4.16 7.60
CA PHE A 312 31.21 -2.70 7.74
C PHE A 312 31.51 -1.94 6.42
N HIS A 313 31.89 -2.65 5.35
CA HIS A 313 32.07 -2.10 4.00
C HIS A 313 30.87 -2.40 3.08
N ASP A 314 29.81 -3.02 3.61
CA ASP A 314 28.58 -3.25 2.85
C ASP A 314 27.84 -1.93 2.62
N GLU A 315 27.47 -1.65 1.36
CA GLU A 315 26.86 -0.38 0.95
C GLU A 315 25.55 -0.10 1.69
N TYR A 316 24.75 -1.13 1.96
CA TYR A 316 23.50 -1.00 2.71
C TYR A 316 23.77 -0.66 4.17
N PHE A 317 24.72 -1.33 4.83
CA PHE A 317 25.13 -0.97 6.20
C PHE A 317 25.72 0.44 6.29
N LEU A 318 26.49 0.89 5.30
CA LEU A 318 27.03 2.25 5.25
C LEU A 318 25.90 3.30 5.22
N LEU A 319 24.82 3.03 4.48
CA LEU A 319 23.66 3.91 4.41
C LEU A 319 22.96 3.99 5.78
N ILE A 320 22.73 2.84 6.42
CA ILE A 320 22.14 2.76 7.77
C ILE A 320 22.96 3.58 8.77
N LEU A 321 24.28 3.36 8.78
CA LEU A 321 25.17 4.04 9.72
C LEU A 321 25.16 5.55 9.46
N LYS A 322 25.20 5.99 8.19
CA LYS A 322 25.06 7.40 7.80
C LYS A 322 23.75 7.99 8.31
N ASP A 323 22.64 7.28 8.16
CA ASP A 323 21.33 7.74 8.62
C ASP A 323 21.26 7.85 10.14
N LEU A 324 21.86 6.89 10.88
CA LEU A 324 21.99 6.97 12.33
C LEU A 324 22.86 8.16 12.78
N PHE A 325 24.00 8.42 12.12
CA PHE A 325 24.82 9.60 12.40
C PHE A 325 24.05 10.91 12.18
N ASN A 326 23.36 11.00 11.04
CA ASN A 326 22.56 12.16 10.71
C ASN A 326 21.40 12.34 11.71
N TRP A 327 20.69 11.26 12.03
CA TRP A 327 19.60 11.27 13.00
C TRP A 327 20.12 11.72 14.36
N TYR A 328 21.19 11.11 14.87
CA TYR A 328 21.76 11.41 16.19
C TYR A 328 22.16 12.89 16.31
N THR A 329 22.78 13.46 15.27
CA THR A 329 23.25 14.85 15.27
C THR A 329 22.14 15.88 15.05
N THR A 330 21.03 15.49 14.42
CA THR A 330 19.98 16.43 14.01
C THR A 330 18.65 16.22 14.71
N CYS A 331 18.48 15.18 15.55
CA CYS A 331 17.22 14.82 16.22
C CYS A 331 16.69 15.86 17.21
N GLY A 332 17.53 16.79 17.68
CA GLY A 332 17.13 17.86 18.62
C GLY A 332 17.25 17.50 20.10
N ILE A 333 17.59 16.24 20.42
CA ILE A 333 17.87 15.81 21.79
C ILE A 333 19.28 16.26 22.21
N SER A 334 19.45 16.62 23.48
CA SER A 334 20.76 17.00 24.01
C SER A 334 21.73 15.83 24.05
N ASP A 335 23.02 16.11 23.85
CA ASP A 335 24.09 15.10 23.90
C ASP A 335 24.09 14.31 25.22
N GLU A 336 23.84 14.97 26.36
CA GLU A 336 23.76 14.30 27.67
C GLU A 336 22.67 13.24 27.71
N THR A 337 21.51 13.51 27.11
CA THR A 337 20.40 12.54 27.04
C THR A 337 20.73 11.44 26.04
N LEU A 338 21.28 11.78 24.87
CA LEU A 338 21.65 10.80 23.85
C LEU A 338 22.74 9.82 24.31
N ILE A 339 23.70 10.27 25.13
CA ILE A 339 24.72 9.38 25.73
C ILE A 339 24.09 8.31 26.62
N ASN A 340 23.01 8.65 27.33
CA ASN A 340 22.31 7.70 28.19
C ASN A 340 21.41 6.73 27.40
N LEU A 341 20.86 7.19 26.27
CA LEU A 341 19.95 6.39 25.43
C LEU A 341 20.70 5.48 24.44
N PHE A 342 21.82 5.94 23.90
CA PHE A 342 22.66 5.21 22.95
C PHE A 342 24.10 5.09 23.47
N PRO A 343 24.34 4.38 24.59
CA PRO A 343 25.65 4.31 25.21
C PRO A 343 26.73 3.70 24.30
N TYR A 344 26.41 2.65 23.53
CA TYR A 344 27.37 2.01 22.62
C TYR A 344 27.70 2.93 21.45
N PHE A 345 26.69 3.43 20.72
CA PHE A 345 26.92 4.33 19.59
C PHE A 345 27.69 5.56 20.05
N SER A 346 27.28 6.19 21.16
CA SER A 346 27.92 7.41 21.69
C SER A 346 29.41 7.22 22.02
N LEU A 347 29.77 6.06 22.60
CA LEU A 347 31.15 5.73 22.94
C LEU A 347 31.98 5.34 21.70
N ASN A 348 31.37 4.70 20.71
CA ASN A 348 32.07 4.09 19.58
C ASN A 348 31.92 4.84 18.25
N LYS A 349 31.30 6.02 18.19
CA LYS A 349 31.07 6.79 16.95
C LYS A 349 32.31 6.84 16.06
N SER A 350 33.44 7.27 16.61
CA SER A 350 34.70 7.38 15.84
C SER A 350 35.16 6.03 15.32
N GLN A 351 35.07 4.97 16.14
CA GLN A 351 35.48 3.63 15.73
C GLN A 351 34.55 3.05 14.67
N LEU A 352 33.24 3.26 14.79
CA LEU A 352 32.25 2.85 13.80
C LEU A 352 32.54 3.47 12.44
N TYR A 353 32.83 4.78 12.40
CA TYR A 353 33.27 5.45 11.17
C TYR A 353 34.58 4.86 10.63
N LEU A 354 35.59 4.65 11.48
CA LEU A 354 36.87 4.07 11.04
C LEU A 354 36.72 2.65 10.49
N ASN A 355 35.80 1.84 11.04
CA ASN A 355 35.53 0.49 10.56
C ASN A 355 34.93 0.46 9.15
N THR A 356 34.36 1.58 8.68
CA THR A 356 33.81 1.69 7.31
C THR A 356 34.86 1.92 6.24
N LYS A 357 36.13 2.13 6.62
CA LYS A 357 37.19 2.58 5.71
C LYS A 357 38.35 1.60 5.69
N THR A 358 38.86 1.36 4.49
CA THR A 358 40.17 0.74 4.30
C THR A 358 41.30 1.71 4.68
N PRO A 359 42.53 1.21 4.93
CA PRO A 359 43.68 2.08 5.22
C PRO A 359 43.94 3.16 4.15
N GLN A 360 43.68 2.85 2.89
CA GLN A 360 43.87 3.78 1.76
C GLN A 360 42.78 4.87 1.75
N GLU A 361 41.53 4.52 2.02
CA GLU A 361 40.45 5.51 2.12
C GLU A 361 40.60 6.43 3.33
N LEU A 362 41.20 5.94 4.41
CA LEU A 362 41.56 6.80 5.55
C LEU A 362 42.61 7.84 5.17
N GLU A 363 43.60 7.46 4.35
CA GLU A 363 44.60 8.39 3.82
C GLU A 363 43.92 9.47 2.96
N TYR A 364 43.01 9.09 2.07
CA TYR A 364 42.20 10.04 1.29
C TYR A 364 41.35 10.96 2.18
N ALA A 365 40.74 10.44 3.25
CA ALA A 365 39.97 11.26 4.18
C ALA A 365 40.86 12.30 4.90
N PHE A 366 42.09 11.92 5.29
CA PHE A 366 43.05 12.86 5.87
C PHE A 366 43.52 13.91 4.87
N ASP A 367 43.82 13.52 3.63
CA ASP A 367 44.22 14.47 2.57
C ASP A 367 43.11 15.50 2.30
N ILE A 368 41.85 15.04 2.26
CA ILE A 368 40.67 15.91 2.12
C ILE A 368 40.57 16.88 3.29
N GLU A 369 40.71 16.40 4.53
CA GLU A 369 40.63 17.24 5.73
C GLU A 369 41.76 18.28 5.78
N ILE A 370 43.01 17.85 5.53
CA ILE A 370 44.19 18.73 5.49
C ILE A 370 44.06 19.78 4.38
N SER A 371 43.43 19.43 3.26
CA SER A 371 43.22 20.37 2.15
C SER A 371 42.25 21.51 2.47
N GLY A 372 41.39 21.35 3.49
CA GLY A 372 40.33 22.29 3.83
C GLY A 372 39.19 22.35 2.81
N LYS A 373 39.07 21.36 1.91
CA LYS A 373 38.08 21.32 0.82
C LYS A 373 36.87 20.41 1.12
N SER A 374 36.75 19.90 2.33
CA SER A 374 35.75 18.89 2.73
C SER A 374 34.32 19.29 2.40
N GLU A 375 33.89 20.53 2.71
CA GLU A 375 32.53 20.99 2.41
C GLU A 375 32.22 21.01 0.90
N VAL A 376 33.18 21.46 0.08
CA VAL A 376 33.00 21.56 -1.39
C VAL A 376 33.04 20.18 -2.04
N LEU A 377 33.94 19.31 -1.59
CA LEU A 377 34.02 17.93 -2.06
C LEU A 377 32.77 17.13 -1.67
N ALA A 378 32.19 17.38 -0.48
CA ALA A 378 30.90 16.80 -0.11
C ALA A 378 29.76 17.27 -1.03
N LYS A 379 29.76 18.53 -1.48
CA LYS A 379 28.78 19.02 -2.47
C LYS A 379 28.95 18.35 -3.83
N LEU A 380 30.19 18.16 -4.27
CA LEU A 380 30.50 17.44 -5.52
C LEU A 380 30.08 15.97 -5.44
N ALA A 381 30.36 15.30 -4.33
CA ALA A 381 29.96 13.91 -4.10
C ALA A 381 28.44 13.71 -4.10
N ASN A 382 27.65 14.72 -3.70
CA ASN A 382 26.18 14.69 -3.75
C ASN A 382 25.59 15.31 -5.04
N SER A 383 26.41 15.57 -6.06
CA SER A 383 25.96 16.17 -7.33
C SER A 383 25.46 15.12 -8.33
N SER A 384 24.93 15.56 -9.46
CA SER A 384 24.52 14.67 -10.55
C SER A 384 25.69 14.16 -11.42
N LEU A 385 26.93 14.53 -11.08
CA LEU A 385 28.12 14.11 -11.82
C LEU A 385 28.43 12.65 -11.53
N SER A 386 28.72 11.90 -12.59
CA SER A 386 29.20 10.53 -12.48
C SER A 386 30.67 10.49 -12.03
N GLU A 387 31.08 9.32 -11.52
CA GLU A 387 32.47 9.07 -11.14
C GLU A 387 33.45 9.35 -12.29
N ASN A 388 33.14 8.89 -13.51
CA ASN A 388 33.96 9.13 -14.69
C ASN A 388 34.10 10.63 -15.03
N GLU A 389 33.03 11.41 -14.84
CA GLU A 389 33.09 12.86 -15.05
C GLU A 389 33.96 13.55 -14.00
N LEU A 390 33.88 13.11 -12.74
CA LEU A 390 34.73 13.59 -11.66
C LEU A 390 36.20 13.20 -11.88
N GLU A 391 36.48 12.01 -12.43
CA GLU A 391 37.82 11.55 -12.78
C GLU A 391 38.42 12.43 -13.89
N ILE A 392 37.65 12.72 -14.95
CA ILE A 392 38.08 13.66 -16.01
C ILE A 392 38.39 15.05 -15.43
N ILE A 393 37.55 15.55 -14.52
CA ILE A 393 37.78 16.84 -13.85
C ILE A 393 39.07 16.78 -13.01
N ALA A 394 39.28 15.69 -12.27
CA ALA A 394 40.45 15.50 -11.41
C ALA A 394 41.76 15.38 -12.20
N ASP A 395 41.74 14.72 -13.36
CA ASP A 395 42.89 14.54 -14.24
C ASP A 395 43.28 15.80 -15.03
N ASN A 396 42.40 16.79 -15.12
CA ASN A 396 42.58 17.99 -15.93
C ASN A 396 42.48 19.30 -15.12
N PRO A 397 43.24 19.46 -14.01
CA PRO A 397 43.08 20.59 -13.10
C PRO A 397 43.43 21.95 -13.74
N GLU A 398 44.38 21.99 -14.69
CA GLU A 398 44.73 23.22 -15.42
C GLU A 398 43.61 23.66 -16.36
N LEU A 399 42.98 22.72 -17.09
CA LEU A 399 41.84 23.02 -17.96
C LEU A 399 40.64 23.50 -17.14
N VAL A 400 40.36 22.84 -16.01
CA VAL A 400 39.29 23.24 -15.08
C VAL A 400 39.58 24.63 -14.52
N SER A 401 40.83 24.94 -14.18
CA SER A 401 41.24 26.28 -13.71
C SER A 401 41.04 27.34 -14.79
N ASN A 402 41.45 27.07 -16.03
CA ASN A 402 41.24 27.98 -17.17
C ASN A 402 39.75 28.20 -17.47
N ILE A 403 38.93 27.15 -17.35
CA ILE A 403 37.46 27.25 -17.49
C ILE A 403 36.87 28.08 -16.34
N ILE A 404 37.33 27.90 -15.10
CA ILE A 404 36.88 28.69 -13.95
C ILE A 404 37.31 30.16 -14.08
N GLU A 405 38.53 30.44 -14.54
CA GLU A 405 39.00 31.80 -14.85
C GLU A 405 38.16 32.43 -15.97
N TRP A 406 37.81 31.65 -17.00
CA TRP A 406 36.88 32.06 -18.05
C TRP A 406 35.45 32.31 -17.56
N LEU A 407 34.96 31.50 -16.61
CA LEU A 407 33.65 31.71 -15.96
C LEU A 407 33.64 33.00 -15.12
N ASN A 408 34.77 33.34 -14.50
CA ASN A 408 34.91 34.49 -13.60
C ASN A 408 35.30 35.80 -14.32
N SER A 409 35.82 35.76 -15.55
CA SER A 409 36.17 36.97 -16.31
C SER A 409 34.91 37.68 -16.82
N LYS A 410 34.67 38.87 -16.26
CA LYS A 410 33.55 39.75 -16.61
C LYS A 410 33.62 40.18 -18.08
N GLN A 411 32.43 40.23 -18.69
CA GLN A 411 32.16 40.74 -20.03
C GLN A 411 32.81 42.10 -20.29
N GLU A 412 33.84 42.15 -21.13
CA GLU A 412 34.13 43.33 -21.96
C GLU A 412 34.28 42.91 -23.42
N ASP A 413 33.49 43.55 -24.28
CA ASP A 413 33.44 43.35 -25.72
C ASP A 413 34.75 43.83 -26.36
N ASN A 414 35.62 42.90 -26.69
CA ASN A 414 36.52 43.01 -27.84
C ASN A 414 36.64 41.63 -28.49
N PRO A 415 36.76 41.54 -29.83
CA PRO A 415 37.13 40.29 -30.48
C PRO A 415 38.57 39.97 -30.10
N ASP A 416 38.73 39.36 -28.93
CA ASP A 416 39.99 38.90 -28.41
C ASP A 416 40.38 37.62 -29.14
N GLU A 417 41.60 37.55 -29.64
CA GLU A 417 42.15 36.35 -30.29
C GLU A 417 42.09 35.17 -29.31
N GLU A 418 42.26 35.45 -28.02
CA GLU A 418 42.12 34.53 -26.91
C GLU A 418 40.68 33.97 -26.78
N LEU A 419 39.66 34.81 -26.91
CA LEU A 419 38.24 34.41 -26.89
C LEU A 419 37.86 33.57 -28.11
N GLY A 420 38.49 33.84 -29.26
CA GLY A 420 38.37 33.02 -30.46
C GLY A 420 38.94 31.61 -30.25
N ASN A 421 40.13 31.51 -29.65
CA ASN A 421 40.82 30.24 -29.41
C ASN A 421 40.07 29.37 -28.37
N ILE A 422 39.60 29.96 -27.28
CA ILE A 422 38.82 29.23 -26.25
C ILE A 422 37.54 28.62 -26.85
N GLY A 423 36.80 29.38 -27.67
CA GLY A 423 35.61 28.86 -28.32
C GLY A 423 35.91 27.73 -29.32
N LYS A 424 37.07 27.78 -30.00
CA LYS A 424 37.54 26.69 -30.87
C LYS A 424 37.87 25.43 -30.07
N GLU A 425 38.57 25.55 -28.94
CA GLU A 425 38.92 24.40 -28.08
C GLU A 425 37.67 23.72 -27.53
N PHE A 426 36.72 24.49 -27.01
CA PHE A 426 35.44 23.97 -26.57
C PHE A 426 34.70 23.23 -27.70
N LEU A 427 34.62 23.84 -28.88
CA LEU A 427 33.95 23.25 -30.03
C LEU A 427 34.65 21.96 -30.48
N TYR A 428 35.98 21.90 -30.45
CA TYR A 428 36.73 20.69 -30.79
C TYR A 428 36.33 19.52 -29.89
N HIS A 429 36.33 19.73 -28.57
CA HIS A 429 35.91 18.69 -27.62
C HIS A 429 34.45 18.26 -27.84
N GLN A 430 33.54 19.20 -28.07
CA GLN A 430 32.14 18.89 -28.39
C GLN A 430 32.01 18.08 -29.68
N LEU A 431 32.75 18.45 -30.74
CA LEU A 431 32.74 17.71 -32.00
C LEU A 431 33.33 16.30 -31.83
N CYS A 432 34.38 16.14 -31.04
CA CYS A 432 34.98 14.83 -30.71
C CYS A 432 33.98 13.94 -29.96
N GLN A 433 33.20 14.49 -29.03
CA GLN A 433 32.11 13.76 -28.38
C GLN A 433 31.01 13.35 -29.37
N MET A 434 30.62 14.24 -30.29
CA MET A 434 29.56 13.98 -31.26
C MET A 434 29.95 12.98 -32.36
N PHE A 435 31.20 13.02 -32.83
CA PHE A 435 31.63 12.29 -34.02
C PHE A 435 32.73 11.25 -33.77
N GLY A 436 33.39 11.29 -32.61
CA GLY A 436 34.59 10.51 -32.27
C GLY A 436 35.88 11.26 -32.62
N GLU A 437 36.87 11.22 -31.72
CA GLU A 437 38.14 11.96 -31.83
C GLU A 437 38.89 11.70 -33.16
N ASN A 438 38.93 10.44 -33.59
CA ASN A 438 39.58 10.03 -34.84
C ASN A 438 38.94 10.62 -36.11
N ARG A 439 37.78 11.25 -35.99
CA ARG A 439 37.00 11.80 -37.10
C ARG A 439 37.00 13.32 -37.16
N VAL A 440 37.55 14.01 -36.17
CA VAL A 440 37.58 15.46 -36.09
C VAL A 440 39.02 15.93 -36.25
N LEU A 441 39.30 16.64 -37.34
CA LEU A 441 40.61 17.21 -37.62
C LEU A 441 40.59 18.71 -37.31
N TRP A 442 41.42 19.14 -36.37
CA TRP A 442 41.74 20.55 -36.17
C TRP A 442 42.71 20.98 -37.26
N GLU A 443 42.29 21.88 -38.16
CA GLU A 443 43.13 22.32 -39.28
C GLU A 443 43.48 23.82 -39.25
N ASP A 444 42.70 24.64 -38.53
CA ASP A 444 42.89 26.10 -38.37
C ASP A 444 43.26 26.84 -39.66
N LYS A 445 42.54 26.51 -40.74
CA LYS A 445 42.76 27.11 -42.06
C LYS A 445 42.08 28.46 -42.15
N SER A 446 42.58 29.30 -43.07
CA SER A 446 41.98 30.61 -43.33
C SER A 446 40.51 30.51 -43.79
N GLU A 447 40.14 29.36 -44.34
CA GLU A 447 38.81 29.03 -44.86
C GLU A 447 37.89 28.32 -43.87
N TYR A 448 38.42 27.61 -42.86
CA TYR A 448 37.64 26.87 -41.84
C TYR A 448 38.57 26.36 -40.73
N ASP A 449 38.04 26.15 -39.53
CA ASP A 449 38.84 25.76 -38.37
C ASP A 449 38.94 24.22 -38.23
N PHE A 450 37.87 23.50 -38.56
CA PHE A 450 37.77 22.05 -38.37
C PHE A 450 37.28 21.32 -39.62
N ARG A 451 37.70 20.06 -39.74
CA ARG A 451 37.21 19.13 -40.77
C ARG A 451 36.73 17.84 -40.11
N VAL A 452 35.45 17.53 -40.31
CA VAL A 452 34.83 16.30 -39.81
C VAL A 452 34.75 15.27 -40.93
N LEU A 453 35.23 14.06 -40.66
CA LEU A 453 35.26 12.95 -41.60
C LEU A 453 34.03 12.05 -41.46
N GLU A 454 33.65 11.37 -42.54
CA GLU A 454 32.73 10.25 -42.49
C GLU A 454 33.36 9.06 -41.73
N LYS A 455 32.57 8.01 -41.48
CA LYS A 455 33.06 6.81 -40.77
C LYS A 455 34.21 6.10 -41.51
N ASP A 456 34.38 6.37 -42.81
CA ASP A 456 35.47 5.84 -43.63
C ASP A 456 36.82 6.56 -43.42
N LEU A 457 36.87 7.58 -42.56
CA LEU A 457 38.05 8.38 -42.22
C LEU A 457 38.76 9.03 -43.42
N THR A 458 38.11 9.08 -44.58
CA THR A 458 38.72 9.58 -45.83
C THR A 458 37.83 10.60 -46.51
N THR A 459 36.51 10.40 -46.47
CA THR A 459 35.54 11.32 -47.05
C THR A 459 35.22 12.44 -46.06
N THR A 460 35.33 13.69 -46.51
CA THR A 460 34.92 14.84 -45.67
C THR A 460 33.40 14.94 -45.60
N LYS A 461 32.90 14.92 -44.36
CA LYS A 461 31.49 15.12 -43.99
C LYS A 461 31.18 16.61 -43.89
N TYR A 462 31.92 17.34 -43.06
CA TYR A 462 31.73 18.78 -42.85
C TYR A 462 33.05 19.55 -42.78
N PHE A 463 33.01 20.79 -43.27
CA PHE A 463 33.98 21.83 -42.96
C PHE A 463 33.32 22.78 -41.97
N ILE A 464 33.92 22.99 -40.80
CA ILE A 464 33.31 23.75 -39.72
C ILE A 464 34.19 24.96 -39.39
N ASP A 465 33.58 26.13 -39.37
CA ASP A 465 34.21 27.39 -38.98
C ASP A 465 33.59 27.89 -37.67
N ALA A 466 34.42 28.14 -36.67
CA ALA A 466 33.99 28.58 -35.35
C ALA A 466 33.87 30.10 -35.30
N LYS A 467 32.73 30.58 -34.79
CA LYS A 467 32.47 32.00 -34.57
C LYS A 467 31.97 32.21 -33.14
N THR A 468 32.89 32.60 -32.27
CA THR A 468 32.62 32.83 -30.84
C THR A 468 32.11 34.25 -30.60
N THR A 469 31.12 34.41 -29.73
CA THR A 469 30.59 35.71 -29.33
C THR A 469 30.22 35.74 -27.83
N GLY A 470 30.46 36.90 -27.20
CA GLY A 470 30.09 37.17 -25.80
C GLY A 470 28.61 37.52 -25.58
N LYS A 471 27.79 37.58 -26.65
CA LYS A 471 26.36 37.90 -26.57
C LYS A 471 25.52 36.64 -26.34
N GLY A 472 24.45 36.74 -25.55
CA GLY A 472 23.56 35.62 -25.24
C GLY A 472 22.73 35.13 -26.44
N ILE A 473 22.34 33.85 -26.39
CA ILE A 473 21.64 33.15 -27.48
C ILE A 473 20.24 33.71 -27.82
N ALA A 474 19.64 34.47 -26.90
CA ALA A 474 18.33 35.10 -27.05
C ALA A 474 18.23 36.08 -28.23
N ASN A 475 19.36 36.55 -28.78
CA ASN A 475 19.44 37.37 -29.99
C ASN A 475 20.20 36.69 -31.14
N SER A 476 20.33 35.35 -31.15
CA SER A 476 21.21 34.61 -32.08
C SER A 476 21.00 34.97 -33.55
N ASP A 477 19.78 35.24 -33.99
CA ASP A 477 19.48 35.58 -35.39
C ASP A 477 19.84 37.03 -35.77
N ASN A 478 20.03 37.91 -34.78
CA ASN A 478 20.37 39.34 -34.97
C ASN A 478 21.81 39.68 -34.62
N VAL A 479 22.61 38.73 -34.14
CA VAL A 479 24.04 38.96 -33.87
C VAL A 479 24.82 38.73 -35.17
N PRO A 480 25.40 39.78 -35.80
CA PRO A 480 26.17 39.63 -37.03
C PRO A 480 27.48 38.86 -36.75
N PHE A 481 27.91 38.06 -37.73
CA PHE A 481 29.24 37.46 -37.74
C PHE A 481 29.96 37.86 -39.02
N PHE A 482 31.27 38.05 -38.94
CA PHE A 482 32.07 38.47 -40.09
C PHE A 482 32.71 37.26 -40.76
N MET A 483 32.51 37.14 -42.07
CA MET A 483 33.20 36.15 -42.89
C MET A 483 34.38 36.79 -43.63
N ARG A 484 35.52 36.11 -43.61
CA ARG A 484 36.73 36.51 -44.34
C ARG A 484 36.55 36.23 -45.83
N THR A 485 37.26 36.97 -46.67
CA THR A 485 37.26 36.77 -48.14
C THR A 485 37.62 35.34 -48.54
N ALA A 486 38.55 34.71 -47.83
CA ALA A 486 38.95 33.32 -48.06
C ALA A 486 37.79 32.33 -47.84
N GLN A 487 36.98 32.55 -46.80
CA GLN A 487 35.81 31.73 -46.49
C GLN A 487 34.71 31.91 -47.56
N TRP A 488 34.45 33.15 -47.97
CA TRP A 488 33.51 33.45 -49.06
C TRP A 488 33.90 32.79 -50.38
N THR A 489 35.20 32.78 -50.70
CA THR A 489 35.73 32.15 -51.91
C THR A 489 35.69 30.62 -51.81
N PHE A 490 35.84 30.07 -50.60
CA PHE A 490 35.78 28.63 -50.37
C PHE A 490 34.39 28.05 -50.63
N LEU A 491 33.33 28.80 -50.31
CA LEU A 491 31.95 28.40 -50.57
C LEU A 491 31.65 28.14 -52.06
N ASP A 492 32.39 28.78 -52.98
CA ASP A 492 32.24 28.55 -54.43
C ASP A 492 32.86 27.22 -54.91
N LYS A 493 33.67 26.56 -54.06
CA LYS A 493 34.29 25.29 -54.42
C LYS A 493 33.27 24.16 -54.31
N GLN A 494 33.22 23.29 -55.32
CA GLN A 494 32.33 22.12 -55.34
C GLN A 494 32.45 21.24 -54.08
N GLN A 495 33.65 21.15 -53.50
CA GLN A 495 33.89 20.38 -52.28
C GLN A 495 33.23 20.96 -51.01
N ALA A 496 32.96 22.28 -50.98
CA ALA A 496 32.32 22.96 -49.87
C ALA A 496 30.78 22.95 -49.98
N SER A 497 30.25 22.67 -51.18
CA SER A 497 28.82 22.63 -51.47
C SER A 497 28.10 21.70 -50.50
N ASP A 498 27.14 22.26 -49.76
CA ASP A 498 26.32 21.57 -48.75
C ASP A 498 27.08 20.92 -47.59
N LYS A 499 28.36 21.24 -47.41
CA LYS A 499 29.23 20.69 -46.35
C LYS A 499 29.84 21.75 -45.44
N TYR A 500 29.70 23.04 -45.77
CA TYR A 500 30.23 24.12 -44.94
C TYR A 500 29.25 24.53 -43.85
N ILE A 501 29.73 24.53 -42.60
CA ILE A 501 28.95 24.85 -41.41
C ILE A 501 29.67 25.94 -40.62
N ILE A 502 28.93 26.94 -40.17
CA ILE A 502 29.40 27.86 -39.14
C ILE A 502 28.86 27.40 -37.79
N ALA A 503 29.76 27.10 -36.87
CA ALA A 503 29.44 26.82 -35.49
C ALA A 503 29.53 28.13 -34.69
N ARG A 504 28.38 28.65 -34.29
CA ARG A 504 28.30 29.89 -33.50
C ARG A 504 28.27 29.54 -32.02
N ILE A 505 29.29 29.97 -31.29
CA ILE A 505 29.46 29.67 -29.86
C ILE A 505 29.05 30.91 -29.06
N PHE A 506 28.08 30.77 -28.17
CA PHE A 506 27.51 31.85 -27.37
C PHE A 506 27.84 31.67 -25.89
N LYS A 507 28.30 32.75 -25.22
CA LYS A 507 28.48 32.82 -23.77
C LYS A 507 27.25 33.48 -23.13
N ASN A 508 26.50 32.79 -22.28
CA ASN A 508 25.38 33.38 -21.54
C ASN A 508 25.42 32.98 -20.05
N GLY A 509 25.76 33.94 -19.18
CA GLY A 509 25.59 33.80 -17.72
C GLY A 509 26.11 32.50 -17.07
N GLY A 510 27.21 31.92 -17.59
CA GLY A 510 27.80 30.67 -17.09
C GLY A 510 27.55 29.42 -17.94
N THR A 511 26.75 29.52 -19.01
CA THR A 511 26.48 28.41 -19.96
C THR A 511 27.06 28.71 -21.35
N ILE A 512 27.58 27.68 -22.03
CA ILE A 512 28.07 27.75 -23.41
C ILE A 512 27.10 26.99 -24.31
N ASP A 513 26.54 27.68 -25.31
CA ASP A 513 25.67 27.08 -26.31
C ASP A 513 26.30 27.17 -27.71
N VAL A 514 26.08 26.14 -28.54
CA VAL A 514 26.54 26.12 -29.94
C VAL A 514 25.37 26.00 -30.91
N LYS A 515 25.24 26.95 -31.83
CA LYS A 515 24.27 26.91 -32.94
C LYS A 515 24.99 26.67 -34.26
N TYR A 516 24.65 25.58 -34.92
CA TYR A 516 25.21 25.23 -36.22
C TYR A 516 24.37 25.83 -37.36
N LEU A 517 25.02 26.63 -38.22
CA LEU A 517 24.40 27.23 -39.39
C LEU A 517 25.02 26.63 -40.64
N LYS A 518 24.20 25.96 -41.44
CA LYS A 518 24.61 25.50 -42.76
C LYS A 518 24.54 26.67 -43.74
N LEU A 519 25.65 26.96 -44.41
CA LEU A 519 25.68 28.01 -45.43
C LEU A 519 25.78 27.38 -46.81
N ASN A 520 24.85 27.75 -47.69
CA ASN A 520 24.97 27.54 -49.12
C ASN A 520 24.71 28.88 -49.81
N LYS A 521 25.64 29.28 -50.70
CA LYS A 521 25.62 30.56 -51.40
C LYS A 521 24.42 30.72 -52.35
N GLN A 522 23.74 29.62 -52.70
CA GLN A 522 22.47 29.64 -53.45
C GLN A 522 21.23 29.96 -52.59
N SER A 523 21.39 30.02 -51.26
CA SER A 523 20.31 30.24 -50.27
C SER A 523 20.54 31.47 -49.38
N LEU A 524 21.60 32.24 -49.67
CA LEU A 524 21.90 33.59 -49.16
C LEU A 524 21.60 34.60 -50.27
#